data_AF-A0A2W5VZ49-F1
#
_entry.id   AF-A0A2W5VZ49-F1
#
_cell.length_a   1.000
_cell.length_b   1.000
_cell.length_c   1.000
_cell.angle_alpha   90.00
_cell.angle_beta   90.00
_cell.angle_gamma   90.00
#
_symmetry.space_group_name_H-M   'P 1'
#
loop_
_entity.id
_entity.type
_entity.pdbx_description
1 polymer ?
#
loop_
_entity_poly.entity_id
_entity_poly.type
_entity_poly.pdbx_seq_one_letter_code
_entity_poly.pdbx_strand_id
1 'polypeptide(L)'
;MSMQRLAFKVRVRLLTTDAGGRKAPLRSDARLSWAIGNPTNNDARLYFSGELSPGASCDATLRPLLSEAWEHLSIGTVISMQEGARVVGQATITDLVIGVSAPPEVVRFVGAARRYCDFIQEGGVASLHERLSLARVMLLELYIGAVALPKGDEPEAIDESGPVPQAPSTWTAFEQFEHYWEIFDPYAGDEPVTGSLTEDLLDVYLDVCRGLSLWDSAQENAAIWEWRFSFDTHWGTHAIDALWSLHRACRNV
;
A
#
# COMPACT_ATOMS: atom_id res chain seq x y z
N MET A 1 -12.07 -9.41 16.90
CA MET A 1 -11.98 -10.61 16.06
C MET A 1 -10.71 -10.48 15.24
N SER A 2 -9.87 -11.52 15.28
CA SER A 2 -8.62 -11.59 14.51
C SER A 2 -8.96 -11.76 13.02
N MET A 3 -8.48 -10.88 12.14
CA MET A 3 -8.64 -11.01 10.67
C MET A 3 -7.54 -11.92 10.12
N GLN A 4 -7.91 -13.10 9.60
CA GLN A 4 -6.96 -14.11 9.12
C GLN A 4 -6.38 -13.73 7.77
N ARG A 5 -5.07 -13.88 7.62
CA ARG A 5 -4.38 -13.54 6.38
C ARG A 5 -4.48 -14.72 5.41
N LEU A 6 -5.35 -14.60 4.43
CA LEU A 6 -5.54 -15.63 3.42
C LEU A 6 -4.42 -15.58 2.38
N ALA A 7 -3.92 -16.75 2.02
CA ALA A 7 -3.11 -16.94 0.82
C ALA A 7 -3.58 -18.22 0.13
N PHE A 8 -3.44 -18.27 -1.18
CA PHE A 8 -3.83 -19.44 -1.98
C PHE A 8 -2.60 -19.99 -2.69
N LYS A 9 -2.45 -21.32 -2.70
CA LYS A 9 -1.63 -21.95 -3.73
C LYS A 9 -2.50 -22.06 -4.97
N VAL A 10 -1.94 -21.67 -6.10
CA VAL A 10 -2.67 -21.64 -7.36
C VAL A 10 -1.82 -22.18 -8.50
N ARG A 11 -2.48 -22.77 -9.50
CA ARG A 11 -1.87 -23.03 -10.81
C ARG A 11 -2.32 -21.95 -11.78
N VAL A 12 -1.38 -21.15 -12.26
CA VAL A 12 -1.62 -20.01 -13.16
C VAL A 12 -1.37 -20.41 -14.60
N ARG A 13 -2.16 -19.87 -15.52
CA ARG A 13 -1.93 -19.93 -16.96
C ARG A 13 -2.15 -18.55 -17.58
N LEU A 14 -1.14 -18.04 -18.29
CA LEU A 14 -1.30 -16.83 -19.11
C LEU A 14 -2.02 -17.15 -20.41
N LEU A 15 -2.84 -16.21 -20.88
CA LEU A 15 -3.34 -16.26 -22.24
C LEU A 15 -2.18 -16.05 -23.23
N THR A 16 -2.31 -16.63 -24.43
CA THR A 16 -1.40 -16.33 -25.53
C THR A 16 -1.61 -14.90 -26.02
N THR A 17 -0.60 -14.34 -26.68
CA THR A 17 -0.71 -13.01 -27.30
C THR A 17 -1.89 -12.93 -28.28
N ASP A 18 -2.11 -13.99 -29.06
CA ASP A 18 -3.18 -14.07 -30.06
C ASP A 18 -4.57 -14.15 -29.43
N ALA A 19 -4.68 -14.68 -28.20
CA ALA A 19 -5.92 -14.71 -27.43
C ALA A 19 -6.17 -13.41 -26.65
N GLY A 20 -5.45 -12.33 -26.96
CA GLY A 20 -5.56 -11.03 -26.28
C GLY A 20 -4.77 -10.93 -24.96
N GLY A 21 -3.88 -11.89 -24.68
CA GLY A 21 -3.03 -11.90 -23.49
C GLY A 21 -1.94 -10.83 -23.49
N ARG A 22 -1.03 -10.94 -22.51
CA ARG A 22 0.14 -10.05 -22.42
C ARG A 22 1.08 -10.28 -23.60
N LYS A 23 1.73 -9.20 -24.07
CA LYS A 23 2.83 -9.27 -25.06
C LYS A 23 4.19 -9.54 -24.41
N ALA A 24 4.34 -9.16 -23.14
CA ALA A 24 5.56 -9.34 -22.36
C ALA A 24 5.33 -10.37 -21.24
N PRO A 25 6.38 -11.08 -20.80
CA PRO A 25 6.30 -11.96 -19.64
C PRO A 25 5.74 -11.27 -18.40
N LEU A 26 5.10 -12.05 -17.54
CA LEU A 26 4.73 -11.64 -16.19
C LEU A 26 5.90 -11.93 -15.25
N ARG A 27 6.23 -10.97 -14.38
CA ARG A 27 7.24 -11.12 -13.33
C ARG A 27 6.54 -11.44 -12.00
N SER A 28 7.25 -12.12 -11.11
CA SER A 28 6.80 -12.33 -9.72
C SER A 28 6.58 -10.99 -9.01
N ASP A 29 5.77 -10.99 -7.95
CA ASP A 29 5.33 -9.82 -7.18
C ASP A 29 4.42 -8.84 -7.96
N ALA A 30 3.84 -9.29 -9.08
CA ALA A 30 2.86 -8.49 -9.81
C ALA A 30 1.56 -8.31 -9.01
N ARG A 31 1.15 -7.05 -8.81
CA ARG A 31 -0.18 -6.66 -8.32
C ARG A 31 -1.16 -6.62 -9.49
N LEU A 32 -2.22 -7.43 -9.40
CA LEU A 32 -3.22 -7.60 -10.45
C LEU A 32 -4.61 -7.70 -9.82
N SER A 33 -5.63 -7.32 -10.59
CA SER A 33 -7.04 -7.48 -10.19
C SER A 33 -7.57 -8.84 -10.65
N TRP A 34 -8.53 -9.39 -9.90
CA TRP A 34 -9.04 -10.74 -10.13
C TRP A 34 -10.57 -10.77 -10.16
N ALA A 35 -11.13 -11.59 -11.04
CA ALA A 35 -12.57 -11.79 -11.12
C ALA A 35 -13.04 -12.76 -10.04
N ILE A 36 -13.19 -12.26 -8.80
CA ILE A 36 -13.60 -13.05 -7.63
C ILE A 36 -15.09 -12.89 -7.29
N GLY A 37 -15.85 -12.20 -8.13
CA GLY A 37 -17.29 -11.94 -7.95
C GLY A 37 -17.62 -10.57 -7.34
N ASN A 38 -16.69 -9.97 -6.58
CA ASN A 38 -16.75 -8.55 -6.20
C ASN A 38 -15.68 -7.76 -6.98
N PRO A 39 -16.03 -6.70 -7.72
CA PRO A 39 -15.05 -5.88 -8.43
C PRO A 39 -14.28 -4.91 -7.51
N THR A 40 -14.68 -4.76 -6.25
CA THR A 40 -13.97 -3.94 -5.26
C THR A 40 -13.12 -4.83 -4.35
N ASN A 41 -11.91 -4.39 -3.99
CA ASN A 41 -10.96 -5.12 -3.14
C ASN A 41 -10.53 -6.50 -3.70
N ASN A 42 -10.44 -6.60 -5.02
CA ASN A 42 -10.09 -7.81 -5.75
C ASN A 42 -8.64 -7.86 -6.22
N ASP A 43 -7.79 -7.00 -5.66
CA ASP A 43 -6.37 -7.00 -5.94
C ASP A 43 -5.64 -8.05 -5.11
N ALA A 44 -4.68 -8.73 -5.74
CA ALA A 44 -3.79 -9.67 -5.11
C ALA A 44 -2.40 -9.63 -5.76
N ARG A 45 -1.36 -9.91 -4.96
CA ARG A 45 0.01 -10.11 -5.45
C ARG A 45 0.24 -11.58 -5.78
N LEU A 46 0.89 -11.83 -6.92
CA LEU A 46 1.20 -13.18 -7.41
C LEU A 46 2.71 -13.46 -7.32
N TYR A 47 3.07 -14.53 -6.60
CA TYR A 47 4.46 -14.93 -6.37
C TYR A 47 4.78 -16.28 -7.02
N PHE A 48 5.82 -16.34 -7.83
CA PHE A 48 6.32 -17.57 -8.48
C PHE A 48 7.80 -17.44 -8.84
N SER A 49 8.44 -18.54 -9.21
CA SER A 49 9.86 -18.53 -9.59
C SER A 49 10.05 -18.17 -11.07
N GLY A 50 10.98 -17.25 -11.35
CA GLY A 50 11.36 -16.84 -12.70
C GLY A 50 10.39 -15.87 -13.37
N GLU A 51 10.24 -15.98 -14.69
CA GLU A 51 9.28 -15.20 -15.48
C GLU A 51 8.26 -16.15 -16.11
N LEU A 52 7.01 -15.69 -16.24
CA LEU A 52 5.94 -16.45 -16.87
C LEU A 52 5.63 -15.87 -18.24
N SER A 53 6.03 -16.57 -19.30
CA SER A 53 5.79 -16.16 -20.69
C SER A 53 4.31 -16.32 -21.10
N PRO A 54 3.82 -15.51 -22.06
CA PRO A 54 2.47 -15.68 -22.61
C PRO A 54 2.19 -17.13 -23.06
N GLY A 55 1.03 -17.68 -22.68
CA GLY A 55 0.65 -19.07 -22.96
C GLY A 55 1.21 -20.14 -22.00
N ALA A 56 2.20 -19.80 -21.17
CA ALA A 56 2.81 -20.74 -20.23
C ALA A 56 1.97 -20.90 -18.94
N SER A 57 2.35 -21.87 -18.11
CA SER A 57 1.72 -22.14 -16.82
C SER A 57 2.77 -22.37 -15.74
N CYS A 58 2.47 -21.99 -14.50
CA CYS A 58 3.32 -22.25 -13.33
C CYS A 58 2.48 -22.45 -12.06
N ASP A 59 3.12 -23.01 -11.05
CA ASP A 59 2.60 -22.97 -9.68
C ASP A 59 3.02 -21.66 -9.02
N ALA A 60 2.09 -21.05 -8.30
CA ALA A 60 2.27 -19.75 -7.69
C ALA A 60 1.59 -19.67 -6.32
N THR A 61 1.93 -18.62 -5.57
CA THR A 61 1.21 -18.21 -4.36
C THR A 61 0.51 -16.90 -4.65
N LEU A 62 -0.80 -16.86 -4.39
CA LEU A 62 -1.63 -15.68 -4.56
C LEU A 62 -1.97 -15.11 -3.18
N ARG A 63 -1.65 -13.83 -2.96
CA ARG A 63 -1.90 -13.13 -1.69
C ARG A 63 -2.84 -11.94 -1.92
N PRO A 64 -4.12 -12.05 -1.54
CA PRO A 64 -5.05 -10.93 -1.50
C PRO A 64 -4.51 -9.74 -0.70
N LEU A 65 -4.79 -8.53 -1.18
CA LEU A 65 -4.51 -7.31 -0.40
C LEU A 65 -5.51 -7.13 0.76
N LEU A 66 -6.73 -7.64 0.60
CA LEU A 66 -7.80 -7.69 1.62
C LEU A 66 -8.36 -9.12 1.66
N SER A 67 -8.12 -9.86 2.75
CA SER A 67 -8.42 -11.30 2.81
C SER A 67 -9.92 -11.60 2.84
N GLU A 68 -10.70 -10.73 3.48
CA GLU A 68 -12.14 -10.88 3.72
C GLU A 68 -12.93 -10.94 2.41
N ALA A 69 -12.46 -10.20 1.39
CA ALA A 69 -13.09 -10.20 0.08
C ALA A 69 -12.88 -11.51 -0.70
N TRP A 70 -12.04 -12.41 -0.20
CA TRP A 70 -11.61 -13.65 -0.87
C TRP A 70 -12.00 -14.93 -0.10
N GLU A 71 -12.59 -14.81 1.10
CA GLU A 71 -12.92 -15.92 2.00
C GLU A 71 -13.86 -16.97 1.38
N HIS A 72 -14.66 -16.59 0.38
CA HIS A 72 -15.62 -17.47 -0.28
C HIS A 72 -15.00 -18.39 -1.35
N LEU A 73 -13.75 -18.17 -1.73
CA LEU A 73 -13.09 -19.00 -2.75
C LEU A 73 -12.73 -20.38 -2.18
N SER A 74 -12.90 -21.41 -3.01
CA SER A 74 -12.66 -22.80 -2.64
C SER A 74 -11.59 -23.44 -3.53
N ILE A 75 -10.98 -24.53 -3.06
CA ILE A 75 -10.09 -25.35 -3.89
C ILE A 75 -10.85 -25.82 -5.13
N GLY A 76 -10.21 -25.69 -6.30
CA GLY A 76 -10.78 -25.98 -7.61
C GLY A 76 -11.45 -24.77 -8.29
N THR A 77 -11.71 -23.67 -7.57
CA THR A 77 -12.26 -22.45 -8.18
C THR A 77 -11.26 -21.89 -9.20
N VAL A 78 -11.78 -21.51 -10.38
CA VAL A 78 -11.01 -20.83 -11.42
C VAL A 78 -11.37 -19.36 -11.40
N ILE A 79 -10.36 -18.50 -11.23
CA ILE A 79 -10.51 -17.05 -11.24
C ILE A 79 -9.72 -16.44 -12.41
N SER A 80 -10.27 -15.39 -13.00
CA SER A 80 -9.63 -14.68 -14.12
C SER A 80 -8.73 -13.56 -13.60
N MET A 81 -7.53 -13.47 -14.14
CA MET A 81 -6.57 -12.40 -13.87
C MET A 81 -6.76 -11.25 -14.86
N GLN A 82 -6.78 -10.01 -14.37
CA GLN A 82 -7.14 -8.83 -15.14
C GLN A 82 -6.10 -7.71 -15.03
N GLU A 83 -5.94 -6.99 -16.15
CA GLU A 83 -5.25 -5.70 -16.24
C GLU A 83 -6.25 -4.67 -16.77
N GLY A 84 -6.75 -3.80 -15.89
CA GLY A 84 -7.93 -3.00 -16.19
C GLY A 84 -9.09 -3.90 -16.62
N ALA A 85 -9.71 -3.62 -17.77
CA ALA A 85 -10.83 -4.41 -18.30
C ALA A 85 -10.40 -5.73 -18.99
N ARG A 86 -9.10 -5.95 -19.22
CA ARG A 86 -8.61 -7.06 -20.05
C ARG A 86 -8.29 -8.28 -19.20
N VAL A 87 -8.84 -9.44 -19.57
CA VAL A 87 -8.42 -10.73 -19.02
C VAL A 87 -7.10 -11.15 -19.65
N VAL A 88 -6.09 -11.43 -18.83
CA VAL A 88 -4.72 -11.75 -19.27
C VAL A 88 -4.28 -13.17 -18.91
N GLY A 89 -5.05 -13.86 -18.07
CA GLY A 89 -4.78 -15.22 -17.65
C GLY A 89 -5.84 -15.75 -16.70
N GLN A 90 -5.63 -16.96 -16.22
CA GLN A 90 -6.49 -17.62 -15.24
C GLN A 90 -5.64 -18.30 -14.17
N ALA A 91 -6.21 -18.46 -12.98
CA ALA A 91 -5.62 -19.27 -11.93
C ALA A 91 -6.66 -20.23 -11.36
N THR A 92 -6.25 -21.48 -11.15
CA THR A 92 -7.03 -22.47 -10.40
C THR A 92 -6.51 -22.51 -8.97
N ILE A 93 -7.40 -22.34 -7.98
CA ILE A 93 -7.05 -22.53 -6.58
C ILE A 93 -6.73 -24.01 -6.33
N THR A 94 -5.51 -24.31 -5.89
CA THR A 94 -5.08 -25.69 -5.60
C THR A 94 -5.00 -25.98 -4.12
N ASP A 95 -4.76 -24.95 -3.29
CA ASP A 95 -4.71 -25.09 -1.84
C ASP A 95 -5.04 -23.76 -1.14
N LEU A 96 -5.46 -23.86 0.13
CA LEU A 96 -5.73 -22.73 1.02
C LEU A 96 -4.65 -22.67 2.11
N VAL A 97 -3.90 -21.57 2.13
CA VAL A 97 -2.92 -21.28 3.17
C VAL A 97 -3.51 -20.20 4.07
N ILE A 98 -3.99 -20.60 5.24
CA ILE A 98 -4.44 -19.65 6.27
C ILE A 98 -3.22 -19.24 7.08
N GLY A 99 -2.78 -18.00 6.91
CA GLY A 99 -1.73 -17.39 7.72
C GLY A 99 -2.23 -17.03 9.13
N VAL A 100 -1.27 -16.77 10.02
CA VAL A 100 -1.56 -16.21 11.34
C VAL A 100 -2.33 -14.90 11.16
N SER A 101 -3.35 -14.71 12.00
CA SER A 101 -4.12 -13.48 11.97
C SER A 101 -3.35 -12.34 12.63
N ALA A 102 -3.25 -11.21 11.94
CA ALA A 102 -2.71 -9.99 12.49
C ALA A 102 -3.68 -9.35 13.52
N PRO A 103 -3.16 -8.66 14.54
CA PRO A 103 -4.00 -7.91 15.46
C PRO A 103 -4.87 -6.87 14.74
N PRO A 104 -6.12 -6.61 15.18
CA PRO A 104 -7.04 -5.72 14.47
C PRO A 104 -6.49 -4.30 14.24
N GLU A 105 -5.69 -3.79 15.16
CA GLU A 105 -4.99 -2.50 15.05
C GLU A 105 -3.98 -2.47 13.90
N VAL A 106 -3.24 -3.57 13.70
CA VAL A 106 -2.31 -3.71 12.58
C VAL A 106 -3.08 -3.73 11.27
N VAL A 107 -4.18 -4.48 11.21
CA VAL A 107 -5.01 -4.52 10.00
C VAL A 107 -5.63 -3.16 9.66
N ARG A 108 -6.11 -2.43 10.68
CA ARG A 108 -6.59 -1.06 10.49
C ARG A 108 -5.51 -0.13 9.96
N PHE A 109 -4.30 -0.21 10.51
CA PHE A 109 -3.16 0.58 10.04
C PHE A 109 -2.79 0.23 8.60
N VAL A 110 -2.67 -1.05 8.26
CA VAL A 110 -2.40 -1.51 6.88
C VAL A 110 -3.44 -0.97 5.91
N GLY A 111 -4.73 -1.00 6.30
CA GLY A 111 -5.80 -0.42 5.48
C GLY A 111 -5.65 1.08 5.27
N ALA A 112 -5.31 1.84 6.32
CA ALA A 112 -5.07 3.28 6.22
C ALA A 112 -3.83 3.60 5.38
N ALA A 113 -2.74 2.87 5.58
CA ALA A 113 -1.50 2.96 4.82
C ALA A 113 -1.75 2.76 3.32
N ARG A 114 -2.48 1.70 2.93
CA ARG A 114 -2.82 1.46 1.51
C ARG A 114 -3.65 2.60 0.91
N ARG A 115 -4.69 3.06 1.61
CA ARG A 115 -5.51 4.19 1.14
C ARG A 115 -4.68 5.47 0.97
N TYR A 116 -3.76 5.74 1.88
CA TYR A 116 -2.83 6.86 1.77
C TYR A 116 -1.92 6.72 0.55
N CYS A 117 -1.31 5.54 0.34
CA CYS A 117 -0.46 5.29 -0.82
C CYS A 117 -1.22 5.42 -2.14
N ASP A 118 -2.42 4.86 -2.23
CA ASP A 118 -3.27 4.98 -3.41
C ASP A 118 -3.65 6.46 -3.66
N PHE A 119 -3.96 7.23 -2.60
CA PHE A 119 -4.18 8.68 -2.70
C PHE A 119 -2.97 9.44 -3.27
N ILE A 120 -1.76 9.14 -2.81
CA ILE A 120 -0.55 9.80 -3.31
C ILE A 120 -0.26 9.42 -4.78
N GLN A 121 -0.52 8.16 -5.16
CA GLN A 121 -0.29 7.69 -6.53
C GLN A 121 -1.30 8.26 -7.54
N GLU A 122 -2.55 8.45 -7.12
CA GLU A 122 -3.67 8.83 -8.01
C GLU A 122 -4.10 10.29 -7.86
N GLY A 123 -3.74 10.95 -6.76
CA GLY A 123 -4.30 12.25 -6.34
C GLY A 123 -3.97 13.45 -7.22
N GLY A 124 -2.99 13.32 -8.12
CA GLY A 124 -2.52 14.42 -8.99
C GLY A 124 -3.58 15.02 -9.91
N VAL A 125 -4.69 14.31 -10.17
CA VAL A 125 -5.78 14.75 -11.07
C VAL A 125 -6.97 15.40 -10.34
N ALA A 126 -7.04 15.31 -9.01
CA ALA A 126 -8.14 15.89 -8.23
C ALA A 126 -8.03 17.42 -8.15
N SER A 127 -9.13 18.12 -7.83
CA SER A 127 -9.07 19.58 -7.60
C SER A 127 -8.27 19.93 -6.35
N LEU A 128 -7.74 21.17 -6.25
CA LEU A 128 -6.98 21.62 -5.07
C LEU A 128 -7.77 21.41 -3.76
N HIS A 129 -9.06 21.76 -3.75
CA HIS A 129 -9.94 21.60 -2.59
C HIS A 129 -10.08 20.14 -2.16
N GLU A 130 -10.26 19.23 -3.12
CA GLU A 130 -10.35 17.79 -2.87
C GLU A 130 -9.01 17.23 -2.38
N ARG A 131 -7.88 17.60 -3.00
CA ARG A 131 -6.55 17.17 -2.57
C ARG A 131 -6.27 17.57 -1.12
N LEU A 132 -6.52 18.82 -0.75
CA LEU A 132 -6.34 19.32 0.62
C LEU A 132 -7.23 18.58 1.62
N SER A 133 -8.51 18.40 1.28
CA SER A 133 -9.48 17.73 2.15
C SER A 133 -9.15 16.25 2.35
N LEU A 134 -8.78 15.54 1.27
CA LEU A 134 -8.39 14.14 1.32
C LEU A 134 -7.07 13.94 2.03
N ALA A 135 -6.04 14.74 1.75
CA ALA A 135 -4.75 14.66 2.44
C ALA A 135 -4.92 14.71 3.97
N ARG A 136 -5.77 15.64 4.46
CA ARG A 136 -6.06 15.76 5.89
C ARG A 136 -6.74 14.51 6.46
N VAL A 137 -7.70 13.92 5.74
CA VAL A 137 -8.37 12.69 6.20
C VAL A 137 -7.38 11.53 6.21
N MET A 138 -6.61 11.34 5.14
CA MET A 138 -5.69 10.21 5.03
C MET A 138 -4.58 10.27 6.10
N LEU A 139 -3.98 11.45 6.33
CA LEU A 139 -2.97 11.62 7.39
C LEU A 139 -3.55 11.37 8.78
N LEU A 140 -4.77 11.83 9.09
CA LEU A 140 -5.41 11.55 10.38
C LEU A 140 -5.65 10.06 10.60
N GLU A 141 -6.16 9.35 9.59
CA GLU A 141 -6.37 7.90 9.67
C GLU A 141 -5.06 7.15 9.89
N LEU A 142 -4.01 7.53 9.15
CA LEU A 142 -2.69 6.95 9.27
C LEU A 142 -2.09 7.19 10.66
N TYR A 143 -2.14 8.43 11.16
CA TYR A 143 -1.57 8.83 12.44
C TYR A 143 -2.25 8.11 13.61
N ILE A 144 -3.59 8.07 13.62
CA ILE A 144 -4.35 7.32 14.64
C ILE A 144 -4.00 5.83 14.58
N GLY A 145 -3.85 5.27 13.38
CA GLY A 145 -3.45 3.89 13.19
C GLY A 145 -2.05 3.59 13.75
N ALA A 146 -1.07 4.47 13.49
CA ALA A 146 0.31 4.28 13.94
C ALA A 146 0.43 4.32 15.46
N VAL A 147 -0.25 5.28 16.11
CA VAL A 147 -0.31 5.36 17.58
C VAL A 147 -0.85 4.06 18.20
N ALA A 148 -1.77 3.38 17.50
CA ALA A 148 -2.37 2.13 17.95
C ALA A 148 -1.53 0.88 17.64
N LEU A 149 -0.43 0.97 16.88
CA LEU A 149 0.39 -0.20 16.53
C LEU A 149 1.00 -0.84 17.79
N PRO A 150 0.99 -2.19 17.90
CA PRO A 150 1.55 -2.87 19.05
C PRO A 150 3.05 -2.64 19.13
N LYS A 151 3.57 -2.56 20.36
CA LYS A 151 5.03 -2.55 20.58
C LYS A 151 5.59 -3.93 20.25
N GLY A 152 6.75 -3.95 19.62
CA GLY A 152 7.50 -5.16 19.32
C GLY A 152 8.99 -4.86 19.41
N ASP A 153 9.79 -5.91 19.51
CA ASP A 153 11.24 -5.81 19.49
C ASP A 153 11.74 -5.54 18.06
N GLU A 154 12.94 -4.97 17.97
CA GLU A 154 13.64 -4.82 16.70
C GLU A 154 13.93 -6.21 16.09
N PRO A 155 13.61 -6.42 14.80
CA PRO A 155 13.90 -7.69 14.14
C PRO A 155 15.41 -7.90 14.02
N GLU A 156 15.88 -9.13 14.24
CA GLU A 156 17.31 -9.50 14.09
C GLU A 156 17.84 -9.30 12.66
N ALA A 157 16.97 -9.42 11.66
CA ALA A 157 17.27 -9.16 10.27
C ALA A 157 16.02 -8.64 9.54
N ILE A 158 16.22 -7.64 8.69
CA ILE A 158 15.22 -7.14 7.75
C ILE A 158 15.69 -7.51 6.35
N ASP A 159 14.86 -8.24 5.60
CA ASP A 159 15.15 -8.50 4.19
C ASP A 159 14.71 -7.27 3.36
N GLU A 160 15.70 -6.45 3.02
CA GLU A 160 15.59 -5.24 2.21
C GLU A 160 15.63 -5.51 0.70
N SER A 161 15.60 -6.77 0.25
CA SER A 161 15.61 -7.10 -1.19
C SER A 161 14.34 -6.68 -1.93
N GLY A 162 13.32 -6.24 -1.19
CA GLY A 162 12.08 -5.70 -1.73
C GLY A 162 12.29 -4.45 -2.60
N PRO A 163 11.29 -4.10 -3.43
CA PRO A 163 11.36 -2.91 -4.27
C PRO A 163 11.46 -1.64 -3.41
N VAL A 164 12.41 -0.77 -3.77
CA VAL A 164 12.56 0.55 -3.14
C VAL A 164 11.39 1.43 -3.57
N PRO A 165 10.59 1.97 -2.62
CA PRO A 165 9.52 2.90 -2.94
C PRO A 165 10.04 4.13 -3.68
N GLN A 166 9.28 4.61 -4.65
CA GLN A 166 9.58 5.85 -5.38
C GLN A 166 8.37 6.77 -5.35
N ALA A 167 8.64 8.07 -5.20
CA ALA A 167 7.62 9.09 -5.30
C ALA A 167 6.99 9.07 -6.71
N PRO A 168 5.67 9.19 -6.83
CA PRO A 168 5.01 9.22 -8.13
C PRO A 168 5.35 10.52 -8.87
N SER A 169 5.75 10.41 -10.14
CA SER A 169 6.01 11.57 -11.01
C SER A 169 4.75 12.36 -11.38
N THR A 170 3.58 11.82 -11.06
CA THR A 170 2.25 12.36 -11.33
C THR A 170 1.72 13.25 -10.20
N TRP A 171 2.46 13.40 -9.10
CA TRP A 171 2.04 14.24 -7.98
C TRP A 171 1.99 15.73 -8.36
N THR A 172 0.96 16.43 -7.89
CA THR A 172 0.73 17.85 -8.17
C THR A 172 0.77 18.66 -6.88
N ALA A 173 1.57 19.73 -6.88
CA ALA A 173 1.73 20.67 -5.76
C ALA A 173 0.41 21.35 -5.32
N PHE A 174 0.44 21.99 -4.16
CA PHE A 174 -0.71 22.64 -3.51
C PHE A 174 -0.85 24.15 -3.81
N GLU A 175 -0.25 24.61 -4.91
CA GLU A 175 -0.37 25.99 -5.40
C GLU A 175 0.01 27.01 -4.31
N GLN A 176 -0.89 27.93 -3.94
CA GLN A 176 -0.63 28.94 -2.91
C GLN A 176 -0.47 28.37 -1.49
N PHE A 177 -0.79 27.10 -1.27
CA PHE A 177 -0.64 26.42 0.02
C PHE A 177 0.58 25.50 0.08
N GLU A 178 1.42 25.48 -0.96
CA GLU A 178 2.57 24.59 -1.03
C GLU A 178 3.55 24.79 0.14
N HIS A 179 3.88 26.05 0.44
CA HIS A 179 4.84 26.39 1.47
C HIS A 179 4.16 26.98 2.71
N TYR A 180 4.68 26.64 3.88
CA TYR A 180 4.21 27.15 5.17
C TYR A 180 5.39 27.41 6.11
N TRP A 181 5.15 28.17 7.18
CA TRP A 181 6.15 28.42 8.21
C TRP A 181 6.00 27.40 9.33
N GLU A 182 7.03 26.62 9.58
CA GLU A 182 7.07 25.60 10.64
C GLU A 182 8.05 25.98 11.74
N ILE A 183 7.81 25.45 12.93
CA ILE A 183 8.72 25.55 14.07
C ILE A 183 9.21 24.13 14.34
N PHE A 184 10.48 23.87 14.05
CA PHE A 184 11.04 22.53 14.07
C PHE A 184 11.05 21.89 15.47
N ASP A 185 11.55 22.61 16.48
CA ASP A 185 11.45 22.20 17.88
C ASP A 185 10.55 23.20 18.63
N PRO A 186 9.34 22.81 19.07
CA PRO A 186 8.42 23.70 19.77
C PRO A 186 8.90 24.13 21.17
N TYR A 187 9.97 23.53 21.68
CA TYR A 187 10.59 23.88 22.95
C TYR A 187 11.90 24.66 22.77
N ALA A 188 12.43 24.73 21.55
CA ALA A 188 13.52 25.62 21.20
C ALA A 188 13.00 27.01 20.85
N GLY A 189 13.76 28.05 21.18
CA GLY A 189 13.44 29.43 20.83
C GLY A 189 13.89 29.80 19.42
N ASP A 190 13.84 28.85 18.48
CA ASP A 190 14.42 28.99 17.15
C ASP A 190 13.51 29.82 16.21
N GLU A 191 14.11 30.38 15.15
CA GLU A 191 13.36 31.07 14.11
C GLU A 191 12.55 30.05 13.28
N PRO A 192 11.32 30.40 12.85
CA PRO A 192 10.54 29.53 11.96
C PRO A 192 11.29 29.26 10.64
N VAL A 193 11.18 28.04 10.16
CA VAL A 193 11.72 27.62 8.85
C VAL A 193 10.59 27.39 7.85
N THR A 194 10.93 27.31 6.57
CA THR A 194 9.94 27.08 5.51
C THR A 194 9.77 25.58 5.30
N GLY A 195 8.56 25.08 5.57
CA GLY A 195 8.11 23.72 5.26
C GLY A 195 7.42 23.64 3.89
N SER A 196 7.24 22.42 3.40
CA SER A 196 6.70 22.11 2.07
C SER A 196 5.70 20.96 2.15
N LEU A 197 4.43 21.24 1.85
CA LEU A 197 3.36 20.25 1.93
C LEU A 197 3.60 19.04 1.02
N THR A 198 4.17 19.27 -0.17
CA THR A 198 4.50 18.17 -1.07
C THR A 198 5.62 17.31 -0.51
N GLU A 199 6.67 17.91 0.04
CA GLU A 199 7.77 17.15 0.62
C GLU A 199 7.27 16.32 1.81
N ASP A 200 6.53 16.91 2.74
CA ASP A 200 5.99 16.20 3.91
C ASP A 200 5.13 15.00 3.50
N LEU A 201 4.21 15.19 2.55
CA LEU A 201 3.34 14.11 2.11
C LEU A 201 4.11 13.00 1.39
N LEU A 202 5.12 13.35 0.59
CA LEU A 202 5.94 12.36 -0.10
C LEU A 202 6.87 11.61 0.86
N ASP A 203 7.43 12.28 1.87
CA ASP A 203 8.28 11.64 2.88
C ASP A 203 7.46 10.64 3.73
N VAL A 204 6.26 11.04 4.16
CA VAL A 204 5.31 10.10 4.80
C VAL A 204 4.99 8.92 3.89
N TYR A 205 4.78 9.17 2.60
CA TYR A 205 4.47 8.12 1.63
C TYR A 205 5.59 7.10 1.49
N LEU A 206 6.84 7.56 1.37
CA LEU A 206 7.99 6.69 1.18
C LEU A 206 8.20 5.76 2.38
N ASP A 207 8.11 6.29 3.60
CA ASP A 207 8.27 5.51 4.83
C ASP A 207 7.12 4.49 5.02
N VAL A 208 5.89 4.90 4.78
CA VAL A 208 4.72 4.02 4.88
C VAL A 208 4.79 2.91 3.82
N CYS A 209 5.17 3.24 2.58
CA CYS A 209 5.37 2.28 1.51
C CYS A 209 6.45 1.25 1.83
N ARG A 210 7.56 1.67 2.48
CA ARG A 210 8.63 0.77 2.88
C ARG A 210 8.10 -0.34 3.80
N GLY A 211 7.37 0.01 4.86
CA GLY A 211 6.77 -0.99 5.73
C GLY A 211 5.67 -1.82 5.04
N LEU A 212 4.92 -1.25 4.08
CA LEU A 212 3.97 -2.03 3.27
C LEU A 212 4.66 -3.08 2.38
N SER A 213 5.85 -2.78 1.84
CA SER A 213 6.65 -3.76 1.10
C SER A 213 7.09 -4.92 1.99
N LEU A 214 7.54 -4.64 3.21
CA LEU A 214 7.87 -5.67 4.21
C LEU A 214 6.62 -6.50 4.57
N TRP A 215 5.50 -5.82 4.80
CA TRP A 215 4.22 -6.45 5.10
C TRP A 215 3.79 -7.42 4.01
N ASP A 216 3.80 -7.00 2.74
CA ASP A 216 3.41 -7.79 1.56
C ASP A 216 4.34 -9.00 1.35
N SER A 217 5.60 -8.85 1.74
CA SER A 217 6.61 -9.92 1.73
C SER A 217 6.47 -10.91 2.88
N ALA A 218 5.44 -10.77 3.73
CA ALA A 218 5.18 -11.56 4.93
C ALA A 218 6.25 -11.40 6.04
N GLN A 219 6.89 -10.25 6.11
CA GLN A 219 7.80 -9.86 7.21
C GLN A 219 7.04 -8.97 8.21
N GLU A 220 6.03 -9.53 8.89
CA GLU A 220 5.07 -8.73 9.69
C GLU A 220 5.71 -7.99 10.86
N ASN A 221 6.56 -8.66 11.63
CA ASN A 221 7.26 -8.02 12.76
C ASN A 221 8.17 -6.90 12.28
N ALA A 222 8.89 -7.10 11.17
CA ALA A 222 9.73 -6.08 10.58
C ALA A 222 8.91 -4.90 10.05
N ALA A 223 7.76 -5.14 9.41
CA ALA A 223 6.87 -4.09 8.94
C ALA A 223 6.33 -3.24 10.11
N ILE A 224 5.85 -3.88 11.17
CA ILE A 224 5.32 -3.19 12.36
C ILE A 224 6.41 -2.38 13.04
N TRP A 225 7.61 -2.96 13.19
CA TRP A 225 8.75 -2.26 13.75
C TRP A 225 9.14 -1.06 12.87
N GLU A 226 9.27 -1.25 11.56
CA GLU A 226 9.65 -0.20 10.60
C GLU A 226 8.69 0.99 10.65
N TRP A 227 7.38 0.73 10.59
CA TRP A 227 6.39 1.81 10.66
C TRP A 227 6.46 2.58 11.98
N ARG A 228 6.68 1.88 13.11
CA ARG A 228 6.79 2.52 14.43
C ARG A 228 8.08 3.31 14.58
N PHE A 229 9.20 2.73 14.17
CA PHE A 229 10.51 3.37 14.25
C PHE A 229 10.53 4.65 13.40
N SER A 230 10.12 4.56 12.14
CA SER A 230 10.04 5.72 11.25
C SER A 230 8.98 6.73 11.69
N PHE A 231 7.89 6.29 12.36
CA PHE A 231 6.90 7.21 12.93
C PHE A 231 7.51 8.09 14.01
N ASP A 232 8.22 7.48 14.96
CA ASP A 232 8.81 8.17 16.10
C ASP A 232 10.04 9.02 15.70
N THR A 233 10.69 8.72 14.57
CA THR A 233 11.96 9.36 14.16
C THR A 233 11.86 10.25 12.93
N HIS A 234 10.81 10.13 12.11
CA HIS A 234 10.71 10.82 10.82
C HIS A 234 9.27 11.15 10.42
N TRP A 235 8.54 10.23 9.76
CA TRP A 235 7.25 10.57 9.12
C TRP A 235 6.16 11.05 10.09
N GLY A 236 6.23 10.70 11.38
CA GLY A 236 5.25 11.19 12.36
C GLY A 236 5.31 12.71 12.53
N THR A 237 6.50 13.31 12.47
CA THR A 237 6.71 14.76 12.52
C THR A 237 6.13 15.42 11.26
N HIS A 238 6.54 14.96 10.07
CA HIS A 238 6.02 15.44 8.79
C HIS A 238 4.48 15.35 8.70
N ALA A 239 3.89 14.26 9.21
CA ALA A 239 2.44 14.11 9.25
C ALA A 239 1.76 15.18 10.12
N ILE A 240 2.34 15.55 11.27
CA ILE A 240 1.77 16.59 12.15
C ILE A 240 1.92 17.98 11.54
N ASP A 241 3.07 18.29 10.98
CA ASP A 241 3.34 19.60 10.38
C ASP A 241 2.44 19.83 9.15
N ALA A 242 2.30 18.81 8.30
CA ALA A 242 1.34 18.79 7.21
C ALA A 242 -0.11 18.90 7.72
N LEU A 243 -0.51 18.17 8.77
CA LEU A 243 -1.87 18.26 9.31
C LEU A 243 -2.21 19.66 9.81
N TRP A 244 -1.26 20.35 10.44
CA TRP A 244 -1.44 21.71 10.92
C TRP A 244 -1.66 22.70 9.76
N SER A 245 -0.79 22.66 8.74
CA SER A 245 -0.90 23.52 7.57
C SER A 245 -2.16 23.21 6.75
N LEU A 246 -2.50 21.93 6.54
CA LEU A 246 -3.75 21.49 5.89
C LEU A 246 -5.00 21.95 6.63
N HIS A 247 -4.98 21.95 7.97
CA HIS A 247 -6.11 22.45 8.77
C HIS A 247 -6.38 23.94 8.47
N ARG A 248 -5.33 24.73 8.25
CA ARG A 248 -5.44 26.14 7.87
C ARG A 248 -5.84 26.30 6.41
N ALA A 249 -5.20 25.58 5.49
CA ALA A 249 -5.46 25.66 4.06
C ALA A 249 -6.94 25.36 3.72
N CYS A 250 -7.50 24.29 4.28
CA CYS A 250 -8.91 23.90 4.06
C CYS A 250 -9.95 24.96 4.47
N ARG A 251 -9.60 25.98 5.25
CA ARG A 251 -10.51 27.09 5.61
C ARG A 251 -10.52 28.22 4.58
N ASN A 252 -9.51 28.25 3.72
CA ASN A 252 -9.23 29.36 2.81
C ASN A 252 -9.39 28.97 1.33
N VAL A 253 -10.04 27.82 1.06
CA VAL A 253 -10.37 27.31 -0.27
C VAL A 253 -11.88 27.29 -0.46
#